data_AF-A0AA88Y011-F1
#
_entry.id   AF-A0AA88Y011-F1
#
_cell.length_a   1.000
_cell.length_b   1.000
_cell.length_c   1.000
_cell.angle_alpha   90.00
_cell.angle_beta   90.00
_cell.angle_gamma   90.00
#
_symmetry.space_group_name_H-M   'P 1'
#
loop_
_entity.id
_entity.type
_entity.pdbx_description
1 polymer ?
#
loop_
_entity_poly.entity_id
_entity_poly.type
_entity_poly.pdbx_seq_one_letter_code
_entity_poly.pdbx_strand_id
1 'polypeptide(L)'
;MGDWMEFTLASKIDTLKNPRPWIAIAFSSDLKMGTDDVTQCIYDNGVVEVARSLNDGKLNVHIDNEGLRNQRGEMVNSIFKCSFQRLVQKSGNRTKRAANGVLFNLNEDHFLMFGDGPASGSKLQMHQKNPVVTPRKVDFQSVDVIGDVARHPLVKVHASLMVIAWIFCSGVGIMLSKFYKPVWANRTILGLKVWFQVAKIPGKEYTRAHPILGIIVTILCIINPIMALFRPGPDSKNRPFFNWAHWADGIAAQILAVITICFGVEMQKSTAPDYTVYVVIGYVIYQVLMEIALKLYDLCIDKHESEKVEALELKNGGAYHNGNSTQNANTPPNQVNGNSFHTSPPSYGDSTKKNPKDSAIKKILFAFHVLVTLAFTLTLVLLVSMF
;
A
#
# COMPACT_ATOMS: atom_id res chain seq x y z
N MET A 1 -56.41 7.78 -1.26
CA MET A 1 -55.68 6.76 -0.47
C MET A 1 -54.22 6.86 -0.85
N GLY A 2 -53.28 6.57 0.06
CA GLY A 2 -51.86 6.57 -0.31
C GLY A 2 -51.46 5.21 -0.88
N ASP A 3 -50.63 5.20 -1.93
CA ASP A 3 -50.14 3.98 -2.56
C ASP A 3 -49.08 3.29 -1.69
N TRP A 4 -49.05 1.95 -1.75
CA TRP A 4 -48.18 1.11 -0.93
C TRP A 4 -47.36 0.20 -1.82
N MET A 5 -46.09 0.04 -1.47
CA MET A 5 -45.13 -0.78 -2.20
C MET A 5 -44.63 -1.90 -1.28
N GLU A 6 -44.56 -3.12 -1.81
CA GLU A 6 -44.10 -4.29 -1.08
C GLU A 6 -42.62 -4.53 -1.32
N PHE A 7 -41.85 -4.69 -0.24
CA PHE A 7 -40.44 -4.99 -0.27
C PHE A 7 -40.20 -6.37 0.35
N THR A 8 -39.30 -7.14 -0.25
CA THR A 8 -38.77 -8.37 0.34
C THR A 8 -37.25 -8.32 0.31
N LEU A 9 -36.65 -8.38 1.49
CA LEU A 9 -35.21 -8.41 1.72
C LEU A 9 -34.80 -9.84 2.07
N ALA A 10 -33.66 -10.29 1.56
CA ALA A 10 -33.06 -11.57 1.92
C ALA A 10 -31.54 -11.48 1.97
N SER A 11 -30.92 -12.02 3.01
CA SER A 11 -29.46 -12.20 3.09
C SER A 11 -29.11 -13.55 3.71
N LYS A 12 -27.96 -14.11 3.32
CA LYS A 12 -27.39 -15.31 3.94
C LYS A 12 -26.57 -14.91 5.15
N ILE A 13 -27.05 -15.24 6.35
CA ILE A 13 -26.46 -14.86 7.63
C ILE A 13 -25.80 -16.08 8.29
N ASP A 14 -24.58 -15.90 8.77
CA ASP A 14 -23.92 -16.84 9.67
C ASP A 14 -24.38 -16.58 11.12
N THR A 15 -25.39 -17.33 11.56
CA THR A 15 -26.01 -17.18 12.89
C THR A 15 -25.09 -17.57 14.05
N LEU A 16 -24.01 -18.34 13.79
CA LEU A 16 -22.99 -18.65 14.80
C LEU A 16 -22.11 -17.44 15.12
N LYS A 17 -21.92 -16.53 14.15
CA LYS A 17 -21.20 -15.26 14.33
C LYS A 17 -22.10 -14.12 14.77
N ASN A 18 -23.33 -14.08 14.24
CA ASN A 18 -24.30 -13.01 14.47
C ASN A 18 -25.61 -13.60 15.02
N PRO A 19 -25.74 -13.83 16.34
CA PRO A 19 -26.95 -14.44 16.93
C PRO A 19 -28.19 -13.53 16.86
N ARG A 20 -27.97 -12.20 16.77
CA ARG A 20 -29.00 -11.18 16.54
C ARG A 20 -28.65 -10.37 15.28
N PRO A 21 -28.94 -10.87 14.08
CA PRO A 21 -28.62 -10.17 12.84
C PRO A 21 -29.69 -9.14 12.50
N TRP A 22 -29.28 -8.10 11.77
CA TRP A 22 -30.15 -7.20 11.04
C TRP A 22 -29.87 -7.26 9.54
N ILE A 23 -30.91 -7.00 8.74
CA ILE A 23 -30.81 -6.65 7.32
C ILE A 23 -31.59 -5.35 7.11
N ALA A 24 -31.09 -4.46 6.26
CA ALA A 24 -31.74 -3.19 6.00
C ALA A 24 -31.61 -2.76 4.54
N ILE A 25 -32.60 -2.00 4.09
CA ILE A 25 -32.57 -1.26 2.83
C ILE A 25 -32.64 0.24 3.12
N ALA A 26 -31.79 1.02 2.47
CA ALA A 26 -31.76 2.46 2.56
C ALA A 26 -32.06 3.09 1.19
N PHE A 27 -32.83 4.17 1.21
CA PHE A 27 -33.13 5.02 0.07
C PHE A 27 -32.28 6.29 0.19
N SER A 28 -31.44 6.56 -0.80
CA SER A 28 -30.49 7.68 -0.79
C SER A 28 -30.54 8.53 -2.06
N SER A 29 -30.15 9.78 -1.91
CA SER A 29 -30.00 10.73 -3.02
C SER A 29 -28.66 10.59 -3.75
N ASP A 30 -27.64 9.99 -3.11
CA ASP A 30 -26.31 9.78 -3.68
C ASP A 30 -25.75 8.35 -3.42
N LEU A 31 -24.47 8.12 -3.75
CA LEU A 31 -23.78 6.84 -3.64
C LEU A 31 -23.09 6.62 -2.27
N LYS A 32 -23.38 7.43 -1.26
CA LYS A 32 -22.71 7.40 0.05
C LYS A 32 -23.75 7.30 1.17
N MET A 33 -23.50 6.39 2.11
CA MET A 33 -24.24 6.38 3.37
C MET A 33 -24.07 7.73 4.07
N GLY A 34 -25.18 8.39 4.36
CA GLY A 34 -25.23 9.82 4.65
C GLY A 34 -26.58 10.22 5.25
N THR A 35 -27.43 10.87 4.45
CA THR A 35 -28.80 11.25 4.85
C THR A 35 -29.78 10.34 4.12
N ASP A 36 -29.97 9.14 4.66
CA ASP A 36 -30.71 8.05 4.01
C ASP A 36 -31.93 7.64 4.86
N ASP A 37 -33.08 7.41 4.21
CA ASP A 37 -34.26 6.81 4.86
C ASP A 37 -34.10 5.29 4.84
N VAL A 38 -34.06 4.67 6.01
CA VAL A 38 -33.73 3.26 6.20
C VAL A 38 -34.95 2.50 6.70
N THR A 39 -35.24 1.36 6.09
CA THR A 39 -36.12 0.35 6.68
C THR A 39 -35.30 -0.90 7.02
N GLN A 40 -35.35 -1.29 8.29
CA GLN A 40 -34.51 -2.33 8.88
C GLN A 40 -35.36 -3.46 9.44
N CYS A 41 -34.84 -4.67 9.40
CA CYS A 41 -35.42 -5.84 10.04
C CYS A 41 -34.37 -6.46 10.98
N ILE A 42 -34.73 -6.65 12.25
CA ILE A 42 -33.87 -7.26 13.28
C ILE A 42 -34.47 -8.61 13.65
N TYR A 43 -33.67 -9.67 13.64
CA TYR A 43 -34.06 -10.99 14.14
C TYR A 43 -33.60 -11.15 15.60
N ASP A 44 -34.54 -11.49 16.49
CA ASP A 44 -34.29 -11.76 17.90
C ASP A 44 -35.11 -12.98 18.35
N ASN A 45 -34.43 -14.09 18.65
CA ASN A 45 -35.03 -15.31 19.21
C ASN A 45 -36.32 -15.82 18.51
N GLY A 46 -36.36 -15.77 17.18
CA GLY A 46 -37.50 -16.23 16.37
C GLY A 46 -38.52 -15.16 16.02
N VAL A 47 -38.40 -13.96 16.59
CA VAL A 47 -39.21 -12.78 16.25
C VAL A 47 -38.44 -11.88 15.29
N VAL A 48 -39.13 -11.26 14.34
CA VAL A 48 -38.57 -10.23 13.46
C VAL A 48 -39.23 -8.89 13.74
N GLU A 49 -38.45 -7.94 14.25
CA GLU A 49 -38.84 -6.55 14.44
C GLU A 49 -38.53 -5.77 13.15
N VAL A 50 -39.55 -5.18 12.50
CA VAL A 50 -39.35 -4.29 11.35
C VAL A 50 -39.55 -2.85 11.80
N ALA A 51 -38.53 -2.03 11.57
CA ALA A 51 -38.46 -0.66 12.05
C ALA A 51 -38.00 0.30 10.95
N ARG A 52 -38.25 1.59 11.15
CA ARG A 52 -37.64 2.67 10.37
C ARG A 52 -36.49 3.32 11.15
N SER A 53 -35.53 3.83 10.41
CA SER A 53 -34.45 4.67 10.93
C SER A 53 -34.03 5.69 9.87
N LEU A 54 -33.34 6.73 10.31
CA LEU A 54 -32.70 7.72 9.46
C LEU A 54 -31.20 7.62 9.69
N ASN A 55 -30.42 7.55 8.62
CA ASN A 55 -28.99 7.78 8.73
C ASN A 55 -28.73 9.29 8.82
N ASP A 56 -27.85 9.68 9.75
CA ASP A 56 -27.22 11.00 9.80
C ASP A 56 -25.68 10.80 9.75
N GLY A 57 -25.15 10.90 8.54
CA GLY A 57 -23.75 10.63 8.22
C GLY A 57 -23.37 9.18 8.40
N LYS A 58 -22.97 8.80 9.63
CA LYS A 58 -22.62 7.42 10.02
C LYS A 58 -23.36 6.94 11.26
N LEU A 59 -24.22 7.78 11.84
CA LEU A 59 -25.08 7.40 12.94
C LEU A 59 -26.41 6.93 12.37
N ASN A 60 -26.95 5.83 12.90
CA ASN A 60 -28.32 5.41 12.61
C ASN A 60 -29.21 5.84 13.78
N VAL A 61 -30.28 6.56 13.47
CA VAL A 61 -31.24 7.12 14.44
C VAL A 61 -32.60 6.50 14.18
N HIS A 62 -33.16 5.80 15.17
CA HIS A 62 -34.51 5.23 15.06
C HIS A 62 -35.55 6.35 14.95
N ILE A 63 -36.55 6.16 14.08
CA ILE A 63 -37.67 7.08 13.86
C ILE A 63 -38.98 6.30 13.93
N ASP A 64 -40.10 7.03 14.09
CA ASP A 64 -41.42 6.41 14.17
C ASP A 64 -41.70 5.51 12.95
N ASN A 65 -42.27 4.33 13.20
CA ASN A 65 -42.60 3.32 12.19
C ASN A 65 -43.81 3.72 11.30
N GLU A 66 -44.13 5.01 11.22
CA GLU A 66 -45.14 5.54 10.31
C GLU A 66 -44.81 5.17 8.86
N GLY A 67 -45.85 4.70 8.15
CA GLY A 67 -45.72 4.27 6.76
C GLY A 67 -45.24 2.84 6.57
N LEU A 68 -45.17 2.01 7.61
CA LEU A 68 -44.98 0.55 7.49
C LEU A 68 -46.26 -0.23 7.84
N ARG A 69 -46.52 -1.33 7.12
CA ARG A 69 -47.55 -2.34 7.46
C ARG A 69 -47.18 -3.72 6.91
N ASN A 70 -48.00 -4.74 7.21
CA ASN A 70 -47.86 -6.11 6.67
C ASN A 70 -46.44 -6.68 6.85
N GLN A 71 -45.87 -6.47 8.03
CA GLN A 71 -44.52 -6.92 8.40
C GLN A 71 -44.51 -8.44 8.60
N ARG A 72 -43.54 -9.12 8.01
CA ARG A 72 -43.27 -10.56 8.16
C ARG A 72 -41.77 -10.78 8.11
N GLY A 73 -41.27 -11.81 8.77
CA GLY A 73 -39.89 -12.23 8.62
C GLY A 73 -39.66 -13.63 9.17
N GLU A 74 -38.66 -14.30 8.61
CA GLU A 74 -38.34 -15.70 8.88
C GLU A 74 -36.84 -15.95 8.73
N MET A 75 -36.33 -16.90 9.50
CA MET A 75 -34.94 -17.38 9.40
C MET A 75 -34.98 -18.85 9.00
N VAL A 76 -34.70 -19.15 7.73
CA VAL A 76 -34.81 -20.51 7.17
C VAL A 76 -33.50 -20.87 6.48
N ASN A 77 -32.88 -21.99 6.86
CA ASN A 77 -31.64 -22.50 6.25
C ASN A 77 -30.50 -21.45 6.18
N SER A 78 -30.31 -20.66 7.25
CA SER A 78 -29.35 -19.54 7.33
C SER A 78 -29.62 -18.39 6.34
N ILE A 79 -30.83 -18.30 5.77
CA ILE A 79 -31.31 -17.15 5.01
C ILE A 79 -32.26 -16.38 5.93
N PHE A 80 -31.88 -15.14 6.26
CA PHE A 80 -32.77 -14.20 6.92
C PHE A 80 -33.59 -13.50 5.83
N LYS A 81 -34.91 -13.67 5.86
CA LYS A 81 -35.85 -13.03 4.96
C LYS A 81 -36.79 -12.13 5.74
N CYS A 82 -37.07 -10.95 5.20
CA CYS A 82 -38.00 -9.98 5.76
C CYS A 82 -38.84 -9.36 4.67
N SER A 83 -40.15 -9.25 4.88
CA SER A 83 -41.10 -8.64 3.94
C SER A 83 -41.94 -7.60 4.66
N PHE A 84 -42.17 -6.45 4.03
CA PHE A 84 -42.98 -5.37 4.58
C PHE A 84 -43.58 -4.52 3.45
N GLN A 85 -44.68 -3.82 3.74
CA GLN A 85 -45.22 -2.81 2.85
C GLN A 85 -44.90 -1.41 3.39
N ARG A 86 -44.27 -0.59 2.54
CA ARG A 86 -43.92 0.81 2.80
C ARG A 86 -44.84 1.73 2.01
N LEU A 87 -45.26 2.84 2.63
CA LEU A 87 -46.02 3.90 1.98
C LEU A 87 -45.14 4.62 0.94
N VAL A 88 -45.67 4.88 -0.26
CA VAL A 88 -44.93 5.52 -1.37
C VAL A 88 -44.59 6.98 -1.04
N GLN A 89 -45.58 7.75 -0.56
CA GLN A 89 -45.40 9.14 -0.09
C GLN A 89 -46.35 9.47 1.07
N LYS A 90 -45.95 10.37 1.97
CA LYS A 90 -46.83 10.85 3.04
C LYS A 90 -47.83 11.86 2.45
N SER A 91 -49.12 11.51 2.48
CA SER A 91 -50.19 12.39 1.98
C SER A 91 -50.43 13.52 2.98
N GLY A 92 -49.86 14.70 2.73
CA GLY A 92 -50.03 15.89 3.57
C GLY A 92 -49.30 17.12 3.04
N ASN A 93 -49.97 18.28 3.07
CA ASN A 93 -49.40 19.55 2.61
C ASN A 93 -48.16 19.96 3.44
N ARG A 94 -47.15 20.52 2.75
CA ARG A 94 -45.84 20.91 3.28
C ARG A 94 -45.89 22.13 4.22
N THR A 95 -46.55 22.04 5.38
CA THR A 95 -46.57 23.11 6.40
C THR A 95 -46.53 22.58 7.83
N LYS A 96 -45.41 21.94 8.17
CA LYS A 96 -44.76 21.94 9.49
C LYS A 96 -43.38 21.33 9.31
N ARG A 97 -42.34 21.87 9.97
CA ARG A 97 -40.98 21.31 9.93
C ARG A 97 -41.06 19.82 10.27
N ALA A 98 -40.43 18.98 9.46
CA ALA A 98 -40.28 17.56 9.73
C ALA A 98 -39.29 17.35 10.90
N ALA A 99 -39.76 17.65 12.11
CA ALA A 99 -39.14 17.17 13.32
C ALA A 99 -39.43 15.66 13.38
N ASN A 100 -38.38 14.87 13.18
CA ASN A 100 -38.34 13.40 13.22
C ASN A 100 -38.91 12.69 11.96
N GLY A 101 -38.01 12.29 11.06
CA GLY A 101 -38.26 11.29 10.02
C GLY A 101 -38.66 11.84 8.65
N VAL A 102 -37.69 11.95 7.73
CA VAL A 102 -37.99 12.14 6.30
C VAL A 102 -38.42 10.79 5.71
N LEU A 103 -39.68 10.67 5.30
CA LEU A 103 -40.13 9.55 4.44
C LEU A 103 -39.80 9.92 2.99
N PHE A 104 -38.87 9.19 2.38
CA PHE A 104 -38.49 9.44 0.98
C PHE A 104 -39.63 9.05 0.03
N ASN A 105 -39.89 9.91 -0.96
CA ASN A 105 -40.95 9.72 -1.95
C ASN A 105 -40.52 8.69 -2.99
N LEU A 106 -41.19 7.53 -3.07
CA LEU A 106 -40.85 6.48 -4.05
C LEU A 106 -41.37 6.75 -5.47
N ASN A 107 -42.04 7.89 -5.69
CA ASN A 107 -42.30 8.40 -7.04
C ASN A 107 -41.07 9.13 -7.64
N GLU A 108 -39.97 9.25 -6.88
CA GLU A 108 -38.70 9.81 -7.33
C GLU A 108 -37.63 8.71 -7.33
N ASP A 109 -36.71 8.75 -8.28
CA ASP A 109 -35.66 7.73 -8.37
C ASP A 109 -34.61 7.92 -7.26
N HIS A 110 -34.33 6.85 -6.51
CA HIS A 110 -33.34 6.84 -5.42
C HIS A 110 -32.28 5.77 -5.65
N PHE A 111 -31.08 5.98 -5.11
CA PHE A 111 -30.13 4.89 -4.97
C PHE A 111 -30.60 3.98 -3.84
N LEU A 112 -30.66 2.67 -4.11
CA LEU A 112 -30.86 1.66 -3.08
C LEU A 112 -29.51 1.22 -2.51
N MET A 113 -29.43 1.13 -1.18
CA MET A 113 -28.33 0.50 -0.46
C MET A 113 -28.86 -0.67 0.38
N PHE A 114 -28.25 -1.85 0.25
CA PHE A 114 -28.60 -3.04 1.02
C PHE A 114 -27.42 -3.46 1.91
N GLY A 115 -27.67 -3.74 3.19
CA GLY A 115 -26.63 -4.14 4.14
C GLY A 115 -27.12 -5.08 5.22
N ASP A 116 -26.16 -5.75 5.85
CA ASP A 116 -26.36 -6.67 6.97
C ASP A 116 -25.31 -6.48 8.08
N GLY A 117 -25.66 -6.86 9.30
CA GLY A 117 -24.77 -6.79 10.45
C GLY A 117 -25.37 -7.30 11.76
N PRO A 118 -24.64 -7.19 12.89
CA PRO A 118 -25.15 -7.52 14.21
C PRO A 118 -25.98 -6.36 14.81
N ALA A 119 -27.02 -6.69 15.59
CA ALA A 119 -27.86 -5.74 16.31
C ALA A 119 -27.58 -5.77 17.83
N SER A 120 -27.92 -4.68 18.52
CA SER A 120 -27.84 -4.57 19.98
C SER A 120 -29.14 -3.96 20.50
N GLY A 121 -30.02 -4.81 21.05
CA GLY A 121 -31.44 -4.46 21.20
C GLY A 121 -32.05 -4.10 19.84
N SER A 122 -32.84 -3.02 19.79
CA SER A 122 -33.41 -2.45 18.56
C SER A 122 -32.47 -1.48 17.82
N LYS A 123 -31.17 -1.41 18.20
CA LYS A 123 -30.17 -0.56 17.52
C LYS A 123 -29.29 -1.38 16.57
N LEU A 124 -29.09 -0.87 15.36
CA LEU A 124 -28.15 -1.41 14.38
C LEU A 124 -26.72 -1.12 14.84
N GLN A 125 -25.86 -2.14 14.89
CA GLN A 125 -24.42 -1.91 14.90
C GLN A 125 -23.89 -1.79 13.47
N MET A 126 -22.67 -1.28 13.31
CA MET A 126 -22.01 -1.14 12.02
C MET A 126 -21.95 -2.49 11.26
N HIS A 127 -22.38 -2.45 10.00
CA HIS A 127 -22.31 -3.56 9.05
C HIS A 127 -20.91 -4.21 8.99
N GLN A 128 -20.86 -5.52 8.74
CA GLN A 128 -19.58 -6.25 8.71
C GLN A 128 -18.83 -6.07 7.38
N LYS A 129 -19.57 -5.95 6.28
CA LYS A 129 -19.09 -5.63 4.92
C LYS A 129 -19.69 -4.30 4.47
N ASN A 130 -19.07 -3.58 3.53
CA ASN A 130 -19.69 -2.40 2.93
C ASN A 130 -21.06 -2.75 2.31
N PRO A 131 -22.11 -1.91 2.45
CA PRO A 131 -23.40 -2.13 1.82
C PRO A 131 -23.28 -2.21 0.29
N VAL A 132 -24.14 -3.03 -0.32
CA VAL A 132 -24.31 -3.09 -1.77
C VAL A 132 -25.15 -1.90 -2.21
N VAL A 133 -24.61 -1.03 -3.06
CA VAL A 133 -25.30 0.16 -3.56
C VAL A 133 -25.57 -0.01 -5.05
N THR A 134 -26.76 0.38 -5.51
CA THR A 134 -27.12 0.39 -6.93
C THR A 134 -26.26 1.39 -7.74
N PRO A 135 -25.84 1.07 -8.98
CA PRO A 135 -24.95 1.92 -9.78
C PRO A 135 -25.67 3.12 -10.40
N ARG A 136 -27.00 3.05 -10.51
CA ARG A 136 -27.92 4.10 -10.95
C ARG A 136 -29.04 4.24 -9.93
N LYS A 137 -29.73 5.37 -9.96
CA LYS A 137 -31.01 5.53 -9.26
C LYS A 137 -32.04 4.54 -9.85
N VAL A 138 -32.95 4.08 -9.00
CA VAL A 138 -33.95 3.07 -9.30
C VAL A 138 -35.31 3.73 -9.48
N ASP A 139 -35.93 3.51 -10.64
CA ASP A 139 -37.33 3.86 -10.88
C ASP A 139 -38.24 2.72 -10.36
N PHE A 140 -38.97 3.01 -9.28
CA PHE A 140 -39.87 2.07 -8.62
C PHE A 140 -41.21 1.84 -9.35
N GLN A 141 -41.48 2.57 -10.44
CA GLN A 141 -42.63 2.37 -11.32
C GLN A 141 -42.32 1.37 -12.44
N SER A 142 -41.03 1.10 -12.68
CA SER A 142 -40.54 0.15 -13.68
C SER A 142 -40.23 -1.24 -13.09
N VAL A 143 -40.24 -2.27 -13.94
CA VAL A 143 -39.73 -3.60 -13.60
C VAL A 143 -38.33 -3.74 -14.18
N ASP A 144 -37.32 -3.68 -13.32
CA ASP A 144 -35.89 -3.76 -13.69
C ASP A 144 -35.14 -4.77 -12.80
N VAL A 145 -34.09 -5.38 -13.35
CA VAL A 145 -33.23 -6.34 -12.63
C VAL A 145 -31.83 -5.76 -12.50
N ILE A 146 -31.56 -5.16 -11.35
CA ILE A 146 -30.30 -4.45 -11.09
C ILE A 146 -29.27 -5.45 -10.53
N GLY A 147 -28.46 -6.01 -11.43
CA GLY A 147 -27.42 -7.00 -11.11
C GLY A 147 -26.00 -6.46 -10.91
N ASP A 148 -25.74 -5.17 -11.19
CA ASP A 148 -24.43 -4.53 -11.03
C ASP A 148 -24.39 -3.66 -9.75
N VAL A 149 -23.19 -3.32 -9.28
CA VAL A 149 -22.96 -2.64 -7.99
C VAL A 149 -22.14 -1.37 -8.21
N ALA A 150 -22.44 -0.32 -7.45
CA ALA A 150 -21.73 0.96 -7.51
C ALA A 150 -20.22 0.78 -7.29
N ARG A 151 -19.42 1.32 -8.23
CA ARG A 151 -17.95 1.21 -8.22
C ARG A 151 -17.34 2.50 -7.67
N HIS A 152 -16.18 2.40 -7.05
CA HIS A 152 -15.44 3.55 -6.50
C HIS A 152 -14.16 3.82 -7.32
N PRO A 153 -14.26 4.39 -8.55
CA PRO A 153 -13.12 4.51 -9.47
C PRO A 153 -11.96 5.31 -8.88
N LEU A 154 -12.24 6.35 -8.08
CA LEU A 154 -11.20 7.17 -7.45
C LEU A 154 -10.35 6.37 -6.43
N VAL A 155 -10.93 5.39 -5.74
CA VAL A 155 -10.20 4.50 -4.82
C VAL A 155 -9.29 3.58 -5.61
N LYS A 156 -9.78 3.01 -6.72
CA LYS A 156 -8.96 2.18 -7.62
C LYS A 156 -7.81 2.97 -8.23
N VAL A 157 -8.06 4.19 -8.75
CA VAL A 157 -7.02 5.09 -9.27
C VAL A 157 -5.98 5.42 -8.20
N HIS A 158 -6.40 5.80 -6.98
CA HIS A 158 -5.47 6.04 -5.87
C HIS A 158 -4.59 4.81 -5.59
N ALA A 159 -5.18 3.62 -5.48
CA ALA A 159 -4.44 2.40 -5.20
C ALA A 159 -3.49 2.01 -6.35
N SER A 160 -3.90 2.14 -7.62
CA SER A 160 -3.02 1.95 -8.78
C SER A 160 -1.85 2.94 -8.80
N LEU A 161 -2.09 4.23 -8.50
CA LEU A 161 -1.03 5.24 -8.41
C LEU A 161 -0.04 4.93 -7.27
N MET A 162 -0.53 4.45 -6.12
CA MET A 162 0.34 4.03 -5.01
C MET A 162 1.17 2.80 -5.37
N VAL A 163 0.60 1.81 -6.07
CA VAL A 163 1.37 0.67 -6.60
C VAL A 163 2.46 1.15 -7.56
N ILE A 164 2.14 2.02 -8.52
CA ILE A 164 3.14 2.55 -9.47
C ILE A 164 4.24 3.35 -8.75
N ALA A 165 3.88 4.24 -7.83
CA ALA A 165 4.85 5.06 -7.10
C ALA A 165 5.80 4.22 -6.22
N TRP A 166 5.26 3.27 -5.45
CA TRP A 166 6.01 2.57 -4.41
C TRP A 166 6.60 1.23 -4.84
N ILE A 167 5.96 0.51 -5.78
CA ILE A 167 6.48 -0.76 -6.31
C ILE A 167 7.41 -0.50 -7.51
N PHE A 168 7.02 0.36 -8.46
CA PHE A 168 7.84 0.66 -9.63
C PHE A 168 8.86 1.77 -9.37
N CYS A 169 8.39 3.02 -9.19
CA CYS A 169 9.29 4.18 -9.16
C CYS A 169 10.29 4.13 -7.99
N SER A 170 9.82 3.84 -6.78
CA SER A 170 10.70 3.68 -5.61
C SER A 170 11.63 2.46 -5.74
N GLY A 171 11.10 1.30 -6.16
CA GLY A 171 11.88 0.08 -6.34
C GLY A 171 13.07 0.24 -7.29
N VAL A 172 12.83 0.84 -8.46
CA VAL A 172 13.89 1.14 -9.44
C VAL A 172 14.82 2.25 -8.93
N GLY A 173 14.27 3.29 -8.30
CA GLY A 173 15.04 4.43 -7.77
C GLY A 173 16.02 4.06 -6.65
N ILE A 174 15.66 3.11 -5.79
CA ILE A 174 16.53 2.57 -4.74
C ILE A 174 17.72 1.84 -5.34
N MET A 175 17.49 0.97 -6.34
CA MET A 175 18.59 0.28 -7.02
C MET A 175 19.52 1.27 -7.71
N LEU A 176 18.96 2.21 -8.47
CA LEU A 176 19.70 3.26 -9.18
C LEU A 176 20.60 4.08 -8.22
N SER A 177 20.04 4.51 -7.08
CA SER A 177 20.74 5.35 -6.10
C SER A 177 21.73 4.62 -5.20
N LYS A 178 21.60 3.29 -5.00
CA LYS A 178 22.53 2.48 -4.20
C LYS A 178 23.64 1.86 -5.03
N PHE A 179 23.32 1.12 -6.10
CA PHE A 179 24.26 0.22 -6.79
C PHE A 179 24.88 0.79 -8.06
N TYR A 180 24.24 1.80 -8.66
CA TYR A 180 24.71 2.47 -9.88
C TYR A 180 25.35 3.84 -9.58
N LYS A 181 25.33 4.26 -8.30
CA LYS A 181 26.10 5.40 -7.77
C LYS A 181 27.62 5.33 -8.01
N PRO A 182 28.30 4.16 -8.01
CA PRO A 182 29.75 4.07 -8.26
C PRO A 182 30.21 4.32 -9.70
N VAL A 183 29.41 5.00 -10.52
CA VAL A 183 29.91 5.78 -11.67
C VAL A 183 30.44 7.15 -11.19
N TRP A 184 29.95 7.66 -10.04
CA TRP A 184 30.37 8.92 -9.38
C TRP A 184 30.38 8.78 -7.82
N ALA A 185 31.41 8.12 -7.28
CA ALA A 185 31.94 8.16 -5.89
C ALA A 185 31.28 7.39 -4.70
N ASN A 186 31.95 6.28 -4.32
CA ASN A 186 32.44 5.82 -2.99
C ASN A 186 31.57 5.57 -1.71
N ARG A 187 31.61 4.29 -1.30
CA ARG A 187 31.60 3.65 0.05
C ARG A 187 30.28 3.46 0.84
N THR A 188 30.34 2.45 1.73
CA THR A 188 29.30 1.69 2.47
C THR A 188 29.82 1.42 3.92
N ILE A 189 29.23 0.67 4.87
CA ILE A 189 28.14 -0.35 4.99
C ILE A 189 27.54 -0.23 6.44
N LEU A 190 26.32 -0.73 6.74
CA LEU A 190 25.99 -1.52 7.97
C LEU A 190 24.53 -2.00 7.99
N GLY A 191 24.27 -3.21 8.53
CA GLY A 191 23.03 -3.96 8.26
C GLY A 191 21.99 -3.95 9.39
N LEU A 192 20.70 -3.91 9.00
CA LEU A 192 19.59 -4.38 9.83
C LEU A 192 19.01 -5.67 9.23
N LYS A 193 18.78 -6.66 10.09
CA LYS A 193 17.89 -7.79 9.79
C LYS A 193 16.46 -7.37 10.12
N VAL A 194 15.63 -7.14 9.10
CA VAL A 194 14.20 -6.86 9.33
C VAL A 194 13.44 -8.18 9.42
N TRP A 195 13.17 -8.63 10.64
CA TRP A 195 12.34 -9.80 10.91
C TRP A 195 10.86 -9.41 10.76
N PHE A 196 10.29 -9.60 9.57
CA PHE A 196 8.86 -9.43 9.37
C PHE A 196 8.11 -10.69 9.81
N GLN A 197 7.58 -10.65 11.04
CA GLN A 197 6.26 -11.26 11.24
C GLN A 197 5.23 -10.24 10.77
N VAL A 198 4.67 -10.44 9.57
CA VAL A 198 3.34 -9.89 9.26
C VAL A 198 2.34 -10.69 10.08
N ALA A 199 2.31 -10.41 11.38
CA ALA A 199 1.26 -10.88 12.25
C ALA A 199 -0.05 -10.31 11.68
N LYS A 200 -0.98 -11.20 11.36
CA LYS A 200 -2.31 -10.86 10.87
C LYS A 200 -3.05 -10.16 12.02
N ILE A 201 -2.88 -8.84 12.16
CA ILE A 201 -3.31 -8.08 13.34
C ILE A 201 -4.84 -8.24 13.48
N PRO A 202 -5.34 -8.93 14.52
CA PRO A 202 -6.76 -9.22 14.64
C PRO A 202 -7.49 -7.98 15.16
N GLY A 203 -7.99 -7.15 14.24
CA GLY A 203 -8.80 -5.98 14.58
C GLY A 203 -9.00 -5.05 13.39
N LYS A 204 -10.06 -4.23 13.39
CA LYS A 204 -10.34 -3.26 12.31
C LYS A 204 -9.38 -2.05 12.30
N GLU A 205 -8.41 -2.00 13.21
CA GLU A 205 -7.54 -0.83 13.41
C GLU A 205 -6.63 -0.51 12.20
N TYR A 206 -6.28 -1.49 11.36
CA TYR A 206 -5.53 -1.23 10.11
C TYR A 206 -6.25 -0.23 9.20
N THR A 207 -7.59 -0.22 9.22
CA THR A 207 -8.39 0.73 8.42
C THR A 207 -8.27 2.18 8.88
N ARG A 208 -7.91 2.40 10.15
CA ARG A 208 -7.60 3.72 10.73
C ARG A 208 -6.12 4.05 10.60
N ALA A 209 -5.25 3.06 10.74
CA ALA A 209 -3.81 3.22 10.61
C ALA A 209 -3.37 3.57 9.18
N HIS A 210 -3.96 2.96 8.15
CA HIS A 210 -3.61 3.18 6.74
C HIS A 210 -3.51 4.67 6.34
N PRO A 211 -4.54 5.54 6.52
CA PRO A 211 -4.43 6.94 6.15
C PRO A 211 -3.41 7.72 7.01
N ILE A 212 -3.24 7.38 8.28
CA ILE A 212 -2.27 8.03 9.18
C ILE A 212 -0.84 7.70 8.73
N LEU A 213 -0.55 6.42 8.48
CA LEU A 213 0.74 5.96 7.96
C LEU A 213 1.00 6.53 6.55
N GLY A 214 -0.02 6.58 5.68
CA GLY A 214 0.09 7.20 4.36
C GLY A 214 0.46 8.69 4.41
N ILE A 215 -0.10 9.46 5.35
CA ILE A 215 0.29 10.86 5.57
C ILE A 215 1.74 10.95 6.07
N ILE A 216 2.14 10.14 7.05
CA ILE A 216 3.53 10.10 7.55
C ILE A 216 4.51 9.77 6.43
N VAL A 217 4.24 8.74 5.64
CA VAL A 217 5.05 8.33 4.47
C VAL A 217 5.13 9.44 3.44
N THR A 218 4.03 10.14 3.18
CA THR A 218 4.00 11.28 2.24
C THR A 218 4.86 12.45 2.74
N ILE A 219 4.82 12.74 4.04
CA ILE A 219 5.65 13.79 4.66
C ILE A 219 7.14 13.42 4.55
N LEU A 220 7.53 12.19 4.91
CA LEU A 220 8.92 11.72 4.74
C LEU A 220 9.36 11.81 3.26
N CYS A 221 8.49 11.39 2.33
CA CYS A 221 8.74 11.46 0.89
C CYS A 221 8.94 12.90 0.36
N ILE A 222 8.37 13.91 1.01
CA ILE A 222 8.58 15.33 0.70
C ILE A 222 9.84 15.87 1.41
N ILE A 223 10.10 15.46 2.65
CA ILE A 223 11.29 15.87 3.41
C ILE A 223 12.56 15.35 2.73
N ASN A 224 12.57 14.12 2.22
CA ASN A 224 13.80 13.50 1.72
C ASN A 224 14.45 14.25 0.52
N PRO A 225 13.69 14.66 -0.52
CA PRO A 225 14.21 15.53 -1.58
C PRO A 225 14.58 16.92 -1.08
N ILE A 226 13.83 17.51 -0.15
CA ILE A 226 14.15 18.83 0.43
C ILE A 226 15.50 18.78 1.16
N MET A 227 15.74 17.75 1.99
CA MET A 227 17.04 17.51 2.60
C MET A 227 18.14 17.37 1.53
N ALA A 228 17.88 16.64 0.45
CA ALA A 228 18.84 16.45 -0.64
C ALA A 228 19.17 17.74 -1.42
N LEU A 229 18.24 18.70 -1.51
CA LEU A 229 18.51 20.03 -2.07
C LEU A 229 19.47 20.84 -1.18
N PHE A 230 19.32 20.75 0.14
CA PHE A 230 20.21 21.37 1.12
C PHE A 230 21.44 20.52 1.47
N ARG A 231 21.84 19.60 0.60
CA ARG A 231 22.99 18.70 0.79
C ARG A 231 24.28 19.49 1.04
N PRO A 232 24.94 19.31 2.21
CA PRO A 232 26.20 19.99 2.51
C PRO A 232 27.34 19.61 1.56
N GLY A 233 28.28 20.53 1.36
CA GLY A 233 29.49 20.32 0.56
C GLY A 233 30.33 19.10 1.02
N PRO A 234 31.15 18.52 0.14
CA PRO A 234 31.89 17.28 0.40
C PRO A 234 32.72 17.32 1.68
N ASP A 235 33.40 18.44 1.95
CA ASP A 235 34.36 18.59 3.07
C ASP A 235 33.73 19.19 4.34
N SER A 236 32.40 19.33 4.39
CA SER A 236 31.73 19.94 5.54
C SER A 236 31.55 18.97 6.71
N LYS A 237 31.76 19.46 7.94
CA LYS A 237 31.60 18.68 9.19
C LYS A 237 30.19 18.11 9.38
N ASN A 238 29.16 18.71 8.77
CA ASN A 238 27.76 18.27 8.88
C ASN A 238 27.40 17.17 7.88
N ARG A 239 28.28 16.86 6.92
CA ARG A 239 28.03 15.88 5.87
C ARG A 239 27.77 14.44 6.38
N PRO A 240 28.45 13.91 7.41
CA PRO A 240 28.12 12.60 7.97
C PRO A 240 26.71 12.54 8.58
N PHE A 241 26.31 13.57 9.33
CA PHE A 241 24.95 13.69 9.89
C PHE A 241 23.89 13.74 8.78
N PHE A 242 24.10 14.57 7.75
CA PHE A 242 23.23 14.62 6.57
C PHE A 242 23.10 13.24 5.91
N ASN A 243 24.21 12.55 5.66
CA ASN A 243 24.20 11.23 5.01
C ASN A 243 23.39 10.21 5.84
N TRP A 244 23.53 10.22 7.17
CA TRP A 244 22.77 9.37 8.08
C TRP A 244 21.28 9.72 8.08
N ALA A 245 20.91 11.00 8.21
CA ALA A 245 19.53 11.44 8.25
C ALA A 245 18.78 11.15 6.93
N HIS A 246 19.39 11.48 5.78
CA HIS A 246 18.86 11.21 4.44
C HIS A 246 18.68 9.70 4.18
N TRP A 247 19.60 8.87 4.68
CA TRP A 247 19.48 7.41 4.63
C TRP A 247 18.36 6.89 5.53
N ALA A 248 18.30 7.34 6.79
CA ALA A 248 17.34 6.88 7.78
C ALA A 248 15.90 7.23 7.36
N ASP A 249 15.67 8.46 6.88
CA ASP A 249 14.40 8.91 6.34
C ASP A 249 13.94 8.02 5.16
N GLY A 250 14.83 7.79 4.18
CA GLY A 250 14.51 6.97 3.01
C GLY A 250 14.16 5.51 3.35
N ILE A 251 14.87 4.90 4.30
CA ILE A 251 14.58 3.54 4.77
C ILE A 251 13.27 3.50 5.58
N ALA A 252 13.02 4.49 6.44
CA ALA A 252 11.79 4.60 7.20
C ALA A 252 10.57 4.76 6.28
N ALA A 253 10.65 5.68 5.30
CA ALA A 253 9.62 5.90 4.29
C ALA A 253 9.32 4.60 3.51
N GLN A 254 10.36 3.86 3.08
CA GLN A 254 10.18 2.60 2.35
C GLN A 254 9.49 1.51 3.18
N ILE A 255 9.91 1.31 4.44
CA ILE A 255 9.31 0.31 5.34
C ILE A 255 7.85 0.65 5.62
N LEU A 256 7.57 1.91 5.96
CA LEU A 256 6.21 2.38 6.25
C LEU A 256 5.31 2.35 5.01
N ALA A 257 5.84 2.61 3.81
CA ALA A 257 5.09 2.49 2.55
C ALA A 257 4.62 1.05 2.30
N VAL A 258 5.50 0.05 2.48
CA VAL A 258 5.13 -1.37 2.34
C VAL A 258 4.02 -1.77 3.31
N ILE A 259 4.12 -1.39 4.59
CA ILE A 259 3.08 -1.64 5.60
C ILE A 259 1.76 -0.97 5.19
N THR A 260 1.82 0.28 4.73
CA THR A 260 0.66 1.06 4.28
C THR A 260 -0.04 0.40 3.09
N ILE A 261 0.72 -0.15 2.13
CA ILE A 261 0.17 -0.88 0.97
C ILE A 261 -0.51 -2.16 1.41
N CYS A 262 0.11 -2.97 2.29
CA CYS A 262 -0.52 -4.19 2.80
C CYS A 262 -1.87 -3.86 3.50
N PHE A 263 -1.92 -2.85 4.36
CA PHE A 263 -3.17 -2.40 4.98
C PHE A 263 -4.19 -1.88 3.97
N GLY A 264 -3.74 -1.22 2.89
CA GLY A 264 -4.59 -0.70 1.81
C GLY A 264 -5.25 -1.81 0.99
N VAL A 265 -4.50 -2.87 0.68
CA VAL A 265 -5.00 -4.05 -0.03
C VAL A 265 -6.08 -4.77 0.79
N GLU A 266 -5.90 -4.92 2.10
CA GLU A 266 -6.89 -5.56 2.99
C GLU A 266 -8.13 -4.68 3.30
N MET A 267 -8.21 -3.43 2.82
CA MET A 267 -9.42 -2.62 3.00
C MET A 267 -10.55 -3.11 2.09
N GLN A 268 -11.76 -3.28 2.63
CA GLN A 268 -12.97 -3.66 1.86
C GLN A 268 -13.33 -2.72 0.68
N LYS A 269 -12.69 -1.55 0.56
CA LYS A 269 -12.85 -0.61 -0.55
C LYS A 269 -11.87 -0.83 -1.70
N SER A 270 -10.81 -1.63 -1.50
CA SER A 270 -9.84 -1.98 -2.54
C SER A 270 -10.43 -2.94 -3.58
N THR A 271 -11.46 -3.69 -3.18
CA THR A 271 -12.08 -4.83 -3.89
C THR A 271 -11.11 -5.92 -4.35
N ALA A 272 -9.84 -5.83 -3.95
CA ALA A 272 -8.77 -6.74 -4.34
C ALA A 272 -8.94 -8.13 -3.69
N PRO A 273 -8.60 -9.22 -4.40
CA PRO A 273 -8.66 -10.57 -3.82
C PRO A 273 -7.67 -10.76 -2.66
N ASP A 274 -8.05 -11.55 -1.66
CA ASP A 274 -7.23 -11.84 -0.47
C ASP A 274 -5.78 -12.25 -0.78
N TYR A 275 -5.55 -12.94 -1.90
CA TYR A 275 -4.21 -13.40 -2.29
C TYR A 275 -3.28 -12.27 -2.78
N THR A 276 -3.81 -11.07 -3.04
CA THR A 276 -3.02 -9.90 -3.50
C THR A 276 -1.92 -9.53 -2.49
N VAL A 277 -2.15 -9.75 -1.20
CA VAL A 277 -1.13 -9.51 -0.15
C VAL A 277 0.10 -10.41 -0.35
N TYR A 278 -0.07 -11.65 -0.81
CA TYR A 278 1.05 -12.56 -1.08
C TYR A 278 1.88 -12.12 -2.29
N VAL A 279 1.26 -11.46 -3.28
CA VAL A 279 1.98 -10.86 -4.42
C VAL A 279 2.86 -9.69 -3.96
N VAL A 280 2.35 -8.85 -3.05
CA VAL A 280 3.14 -7.77 -2.41
C VAL A 280 4.30 -8.35 -1.58
N ILE A 281 4.05 -9.38 -0.77
CA ILE A 281 5.10 -10.08 -0.01
C ILE A 281 6.17 -10.69 -0.93
N GLY A 282 5.75 -11.33 -2.03
CA GLY A 282 6.66 -11.88 -3.04
C GLY A 282 7.56 -10.83 -3.68
N TYR A 283 7.01 -9.66 -4.00
CA TYR A 283 7.79 -8.52 -4.48
C TYR A 283 8.81 -8.01 -3.44
N VAL A 284 8.43 -7.92 -2.15
CA VAL A 284 9.34 -7.51 -1.07
C VAL A 284 10.50 -8.50 -0.92
N ILE A 285 10.22 -9.80 -0.96
CA ILE A 285 11.25 -10.86 -0.95
C ILE A 285 12.17 -10.71 -2.16
N TYR A 286 11.61 -10.52 -3.35
CA TYR A 286 12.37 -10.30 -4.58
C TYR A 286 13.31 -9.08 -4.47
N GLN A 287 12.82 -7.94 -3.94
CA GLN A 287 13.65 -6.75 -3.73
C GLN A 287 14.82 -6.99 -2.78
N VAL A 288 14.58 -7.69 -1.65
CA VAL A 288 15.65 -8.05 -0.70
C VAL A 288 16.67 -8.99 -1.34
N LEU A 289 16.22 -9.98 -2.11
CA LEU A 289 17.10 -10.90 -2.83
C LEU A 289 17.95 -10.16 -3.88
N MET A 290 17.37 -9.21 -4.62
CA MET A 290 18.11 -8.38 -5.58
C MET A 290 19.14 -7.47 -4.90
N GLU A 291 18.81 -6.86 -3.75
CA GLU A 291 19.79 -6.10 -2.96
C GLU A 291 20.95 -6.98 -2.48
N ILE A 292 20.67 -8.22 -2.06
CA ILE A 292 21.70 -9.17 -1.64
C ILE A 292 22.56 -9.60 -2.83
N ALA A 293 21.94 -9.96 -3.96
CA ALA A 293 22.64 -10.38 -5.17
C ALA A 293 23.59 -9.29 -5.71
N LEU A 294 23.15 -8.02 -5.73
CA LEU A 294 24.01 -6.91 -6.16
C LEU A 294 25.14 -6.61 -5.15
N LYS A 295 24.89 -6.74 -3.83
CA LYS A 295 25.96 -6.64 -2.81
C LYS A 295 27.01 -7.75 -2.96
N LEU A 296 26.57 -8.99 -3.17
CA LEU A 296 27.46 -10.14 -3.37
C LEU A 296 28.28 -9.99 -4.67
N TYR A 297 27.65 -9.54 -5.75
CA TYR A 297 28.33 -9.26 -7.02
C TYR A 297 29.42 -8.20 -6.86
N ASP A 298 29.13 -7.10 -6.17
CA ASP A 298 30.10 -6.03 -5.91
C ASP A 298 31.28 -6.52 -5.05
N LEU A 299 31.01 -7.28 -3.98
CA LEU A 299 32.05 -7.90 -3.14
C LEU A 299 32.94 -8.89 -3.92
N CYS A 300 32.36 -9.67 -4.83
CA CYS A 300 33.11 -10.61 -5.67
C CYS A 300 34.01 -9.88 -6.68
N ILE A 301 33.58 -8.74 -7.23
CA ILE A 301 34.43 -7.90 -8.10
C ILE A 301 35.56 -7.27 -7.29
N ASP A 302 35.25 -6.60 -6.17
CA ASP A 302 36.27 -5.94 -5.35
C ASP A 302 37.37 -6.93 -4.93
N LYS A 303 36.99 -8.16 -4.56
CA LYS A 303 37.93 -9.25 -4.27
C LYS A 303 38.79 -9.62 -5.48
N HIS A 304 38.19 -9.90 -6.63
CA HIS A 304 38.90 -10.29 -7.86
C HIS A 304 39.80 -9.18 -8.43
N GLU A 305 39.45 -7.90 -8.22
CA GLU A 305 40.34 -6.77 -8.52
C GLU A 305 41.53 -6.74 -7.54
N SER A 306 41.33 -6.97 -6.24
CA SER A 306 42.44 -7.04 -5.28
C SER A 306 43.43 -8.19 -5.55
N GLU A 307 42.93 -9.39 -5.83
CA GLU A 307 43.78 -10.57 -6.16
C GLU A 307 44.62 -10.34 -7.43
N LYS A 308 44.08 -9.58 -8.39
CA LYS A 308 44.82 -9.18 -9.61
C LYS A 308 45.92 -8.17 -9.35
N VAL A 309 45.70 -7.20 -8.46
CA VAL A 309 46.72 -6.22 -8.11
C VAL A 309 47.89 -6.91 -7.41
N GLU A 310 47.61 -7.77 -6.42
CA GLU A 310 48.63 -8.56 -5.71
C GLU A 310 49.43 -9.46 -6.68
N ALA A 311 48.77 -10.15 -7.61
CA ALA A 311 49.43 -10.98 -8.61
C ALA A 311 50.33 -10.18 -9.59
N LEU A 312 49.99 -8.92 -9.88
CA LEU A 312 50.80 -8.03 -10.72
C LEU A 312 52.02 -7.49 -9.97
N GLU A 313 51.86 -7.13 -8.69
CA GLU A 313 52.96 -6.66 -7.84
C GLU A 313 54.03 -7.75 -7.65
N LEU A 314 53.61 -8.99 -7.36
CA LEU A 314 54.51 -10.15 -7.26
C LEU A 314 55.30 -10.39 -8.56
N LYS A 315 54.66 -10.23 -9.72
CA LYS A 315 55.31 -10.43 -11.03
C LYS A 315 56.34 -9.34 -11.36
N ASN A 316 56.08 -8.08 -10.98
CA ASN A 316 57.02 -6.98 -11.19
C ASN A 316 58.17 -7.00 -10.18
N GLY A 317 57.92 -7.39 -8.92
CA GLY A 317 58.97 -7.57 -7.90
C GLY A 317 60.02 -8.61 -8.30
N GLY A 318 59.60 -9.72 -8.90
CA GLY A 318 60.51 -10.76 -9.40
C GLY A 318 61.44 -10.32 -10.53
N ALA A 319 61.07 -9.29 -11.31
CA ALA A 319 61.89 -8.79 -12.42
C ALA A 319 63.10 -7.96 -11.94
N TYR A 320 63.01 -7.33 -10.76
CA TYR A 320 64.09 -6.48 -10.22
C TYR A 320 65.27 -7.28 -9.64
N HIS A 321 65.14 -8.59 -9.44
CA HIS A 321 66.17 -9.42 -8.81
C HIS A 321 67.08 -10.19 -9.78
N ASN A 322 66.86 -10.09 -11.10
CA ASN A 322 67.63 -10.86 -12.09
C ASN A 322 68.32 -9.96 -13.14
N GLY A 323 69.22 -9.10 -12.65
CA GLY A 323 70.07 -8.21 -13.45
C GLY A 323 71.52 -8.21 -12.97
N ASN A 324 72.25 -9.29 -13.21
CA ASN A 324 73.70 -9.36 -12.94
C ASN A 324 74.49 -8.52 -13.96
N SER A 325 75.48 -7.73 -13.51
CA SER A 325 76.92 -7.97 -13.75
C SER A 325 77.81 -6.74 -13.52
N THR A 326 78.87 -6.93 -12.72
CA THR A 326 80.23 -6.34 -12.83
C THR A 326 80.44 -4.85 -13.18
N GLN A 327 81.14 -4.10 -12.30
CA GLN A 327 82.54 -3.66 -12.56
C GLN A 327 83.23 -2.95 -11.36
N ASN A 328 84.52 -3.27 -11.21
CA ASN A 328 85.67 -2.51 -10.66
C ASN A 328 85.63 -1.81 -9.29
N ALA A 329 86.65 -2.13 -8.50
CA ALA A 329 87.15 -1.35 -7.38
C ALA A 329 88.02 -0.17 -7.85
N ASN A 330 87.94 0.97 -7.15
CA ASN A 330 89.06 1.86 -6.73
C ASN A 330 88.56 3.28 -6.37
N THR A 331 88.25 3.55 -5.09
CA THR A 331 88.20 4.91 -4.51
C THR A 331 88.37 4.88 -2.98
N PRO A 332 89.04 5.87 -2.36
CA PRO A 332 89.35 5.87 -0.92
C PRO A 332 88.16 6.31 -0.04
N PRO A 333 88.20 6.05 1.28
CA PRO A 333 87.05 6.25 2.16
C PRO A 333 86.92 7.70 2.63
N ASN A 334 85.74 8.30 2.55
CA ASN A 334 85.34 9.32 3.53
C ASN A 334 83.83 9.56 3.66
N GLN A 335 83.45 9.85 4.90
CA GLN A 335 82.23 10.50 5.40
C GLN A 335 80.85 9.93 5.00
N VAL A 336 80.32 9.13 5.93
CA VAL A 336 78.89 9.06 6.21
C VAL A 336 78.34 10.46 6.49
N ASN A 337 77.32 10.89 5.76
CA ASN A 337 76.25 11.72 6.30
C ASN A 337 74.97 11.56 5.45
N GLY A 338 73.83 11.49 6.12
CA GLY A 338 72.58 11.03 5.51
C GLY A 338 71.89 12.06 4.62
N ASN A 339 71.71 11.73 3.36
CA ASN A 339 70.70 12.39 2.53
C ASN A 339 69.37 11.63 2.65
N SER A 340 68.35 12.30 3.18
CA SER A 340 66.97 11.82 3.17
C SER A 340 66.50 11.67 1.71
N PHE A 341 66.52 10.45 1.20
CA PHE A 341 66.02 10.17 -0.15
C PHE A 341 64.50 10.37 -0.15
N HIS A 342 64.07 11.53 -0.63
CA HIS A 342 62.67 11.88 -0.76
C HIS A 342 62.08 11.03 -1.90
N THR A 343 61.70 9.80 -1.58
CA THR A 343 60.86 9.00 -2.47
C THR A 343 59.59 9.80 -2.72
N SER A 344 59.43 10.28 -3.95
CA SER A 344 58.14 10.80 -4.39
C SER A 344 57.13 9.66 -4.23
N PRO A 345 55.96 9.89 -3.60
CA PRO A 345 54.97 8.84 -3.50
C PRO A 345 54.62 8.35 -4.91
N PRO A 346 54.41 7.04 -5.11
CA PRO A 346 54.10 6.52 -6.44
C PRO A 346 52.90 7.26 -6.99
N SER A 347 53.06 7.88 -8.16
CA SER A 347 51.99 8.55 -8.88
C SER A 347 50.84 7.55 -9.03
N TYR A 348 49.74 7.80 -8.32
CA TYR A 348 48.54 6.97 -8.36
C TYR A 348 47.87 7.20 -9.72
N GLY A 349 48.44 6.56 -10.75
CA GLY A 349 47.94 6.60 -12.11
C GLY A 349 46.50 6.10 -12.11
N ASP A 350 45.63 6.85 -12.77
CA ASP A 350 44.20 6.58 -12.85
C ASP A 350 43.92 5.18 -13.44
N SER A 351 43.82 4.20 -12.54
CA SER A 351 43.49 2.81 -12.83
C SER A 351 41.99 2.54 -12.70
N THR A 352 41.15 3.58 -12.63
CA THR A 352 39.69 3.44 -12.47
C THR A 352 38.95 3.06 -13.77
N LYS A 353 39.67 2.59 -14.80
CA LYS A 353 39.08 1.95 -16.00
C LYS A 353 38.53 0.55 -15.68
N LYS A 354 37.40 0.57 -14.98
CA LYS A 354 36.55 -0.58 -14.69
C LYS A 354 36.33 -1.43 -15.94
N ASN A 355 36.56 -2.72 -15.84
CA ASN A 355 36.53 -3.64 -16.97
C ASN A 355 35.17 -3.57 -17.70
N PRO A 356 35.14 -3.40 -19.05
CA PRO A 356 33.90 -3.17 -19.79
C PRO A 356 32.89 -4.33 -19.68
N LYS A 357 33.36 -5.57 -19.40
CA LYS A 357 32.46 -6.71 -19.14
C LYS A 357 31.65 -6.54 -17.86
N ASP A 358 32.21 -5.92 -16.83
CA ASP A 358 31.55 -5.74 -15.53
C ASP A 358 30.50 -4.61 -15.60
N SER A 359 30.77 -3.59 -16.42
CA SER A 359 29.76 -2.58 -16.80
C SER A 359 28.58 -3.19 -17.57
N ALA A 360 28.84 -4.17 -18.44
CA ALA A 360 27.80 -4.86 -19.21
C ALA A 360 26.89 -5.73 -18.31
N ILE A 361 27.48 -6.53 -17.41
CA ILE A 361 26.71 -7.41 -16.50
C ILE A 361 25.81 -6.58 -15.58
N LYS A 362 26.31 -5.48 -14.98
CA LYS A 362 25.46 -4.58 -14.17
C LYS A 362 24.27 -4.01 -14.96
N LYS A 363 24.46 -3.65 -16.24
CA LYS A 363 23.36 -3.17 -17.10
C LYS A 363 22.33 -4.26 -17.39
N ILE A 364 22.75 -5.50 -17.61
CA ILE A 364 21.85 -6.66 -17.80
C ILE A 364 21.04 -6.92 -16.52
N LEU A 365 21.69 -6.92 -15.35
CA LEU A 365 21.01 -7.08 -14.05
C LEU A 365 20.03 -5.93 -13.77
N PHE A 366 20.36 -4.69 -14.15
CA PHE A 366 19.42 -3.56 -14.07
C PHE A 366 18.21 -3.74 -14.96
N ALA A 367 18.41 -4.10 -16.24
CA ALA A 367 17.32 -4.31 -17.19
C ALA A 367 16.40 -5.46 -16.73
N PHE A 368 16.97 -6.57 -16.26
CA PHE A 368 16.23 -7.66 -15.64
C PHE A 368 15.43 -7.18 -14.43
N HIS A 369 16.03 -6.38 -13.55
CA HIS A 369 15.34 -5.83 -12.38
C HIS A 369 14.15 -4.93 -12.74
N VAL A 370 14.32 -4.05 -13.73
CA VAL A 370 13.24 -3.18 -14.23
C VAL A 370 12.12 -4.03 -14.83
N LEU A 371 12.43 -5.07 -15.62
CA LEU A 371 11.42 -5.95 -16.23
C LEU A 371 10.62 -6.74 -15.18
N VAL A 372 11.28 -7.34 -14.19
CA VAL A 372 10.59 -8.08 -13.12
C VAL A 372 9.77 -7.15 -12.25
N THR A 373 10.31 -5.97 -11.88
CA THR A 373 9.58 -4.95 -11.12
C THR A 373 8.36 -4.43 -11.88
N LEU A 374 8.48 -4.24 -13.20
CA LEU A 374 7.35 -3.89 -14.07
C LEU A 374 6.30 -5.01 -14.09
N ALA A 375 6.69 -6.27 -14.21
CA ALA A 375 5.77 -7.41 -14.19
C ALA A 375 4.97 -7.50 -12.86
N PHE A 376 5.63 -7.36 -11.71
CA PHE A 376 4.95 -7.26 -10.41
C PHE A 376 4.00 -6.06 -10.35
N THR A 377 4.44 -4.89 -10.84
CA THR A 377 3.63 -3.66 -10.83
C THR A 377 2.38 -3.82 -11.69
N LEU A 378 2.50 -4.32 -12.92
CA LEU A 378 1.38 -4.57 -13.82
C LEU A 378 0.41 -5.60 -13.22
N THR A 379 0.93 -6.67 -12.61
CA THR A 379 0.10 -7.68 -11.94
C THR A 379 -0.70 -7.09 -10.79
N LEU A 380 -0.07 -6.30 -9.92
CA LEU A 380 -0.73 -5.63 -8.80
C LEU A 380 -1.74 -4.56 -9.25
N VAL A 381 -1.42 -3.78 -10.29
CA VAL A 381 -2.35 -2.81 -10.88
C VAL A 381 -3.59 -3.52 -11.43
N LEU A 382 -3.43 -4.62 -12.17
CA LEU A 382 -4.54 -5.41 -12.70
C LEU A 382 -5.42 -5.98 -11.57
N LEU A 383 -4.82 -6.57 -10.53
CA LEU A 383 -5.55 -7.13 -9.38
C LEU A 383 -6.37 -6.07 -8.62
N VAL A 384 -5.89 -4.82 -8.56
CA VAL A 384 -6.54 -3.71 -7.86
C VAL A 384 -7.53 -2.94 -8.76
N SER A 385 -7.36 -2.99 -10.09
CA SER A 385 -8.26 -2.32 -11.03
C SER A 385 -9.45 -3.19 -11.46
N MET A 386 -9.21 -4.49 -11.73
CA MET A 386 -10.21 -5.38 -12.32
C MET A 386 -11.22 -5.92 -11.30
N PHE A 387 -10.77 -6.20 -10.07
CA PHE A 387 -11.61 -6.63 -8.95
C PHE A 387 -12.03 -5.41 -8.14
#